data_AF-A0A8H5D9C3-F1
#
_entry.id   AF-A0A8H5D9C3-F1
#
_cell.length_a   1.000
_cell.length_b   1.000
_cell.length_c   1.000
_cell.angle_alpha   90.00
_cell.angle_beta   90.00
_cell.angle_gamma   90.00
#
_symmetry.space_group_name_H-M   'P 1'
#
loop_
_entity.id
_entity.type
_entity.pdbx_description
1 polymer ?
#
loop_
_entity_poly.entity_id
_entity_poly.type
_entity_poly.pdbx_seq_one_letter_code
_entity_poly.pdbx_strand_id
1 'polypeptide(L)'
;MIGNGLTDFFTQIYSGYDFGCSVYPFLSIDQCVKLKQLIPRCKRWTQSSCIDTFDMVDTYCNEELWAFVYDDLGWNPYDIRRKCEGDIEETLCYPEVSPKLTAYLNHPSTRQKLGVDLRFIGKNYTTCSADVGSQFVFTLDYARPTYHYVGALLERGVRVLTYVGNYDWLCNWVGVEAWTLALEWSGKDAFGREELREWEVDGKIAGFVRSFSGFTFVTIDGAGHMAPYDKPKESLALVQRWLVKEEI
;
A
#
# COMPACT_ATOMS: atom_id res chain seq x y z
N MET A 1 -11.18 4.37 -6.11
CA MET A 1 -10.69 4.37 -4.73
C MET A 1 -9.53 3.42 -4.68
N ILE A 2 -8.40 3.82 -4.09
CA ILE A 2 -7.16 3.03 -4.00
C ILE A 2 -6.73 3.10 -2.54
N GLY A 3 -6.77 1.98 -1.83
CA GLY A 3 -6.40 1.88 -0.42
C GLY A 3 -5.03 1.23 -0.27
N ASN A 4 -4.12 1.86 0.47
CA ASN A 4 -2.78 1.33 0.77
C ASN A 4 -2.09 0.77 -0.50
N GLY A 5 -2.21 1.51 -1.61
CA GLY A 5 -1.85 1.02 -2.94
C GLY A 5 -0.41 1.35 -3.33
N LEU A 6 0.19 0.45 -4.12
CA LEU A 6 1.47 0.66 -4.79
C LEU A 6 1.19 1.18 -6.21
N THR A 7 1.27 2.50 -6.39
CA THR A 7 0.91 3.18 -7.66
C THR A 7 2.13 3.76 -8.35
N ASP A 8 3.04 4.35 -7.58
CA ASP A 8 4.38 4.75 -8.02
C ASP A 8 5.40 4.00 -7.15
N PHE A 9 5.80 2.82 -7.64
CA PHE A 9 6.66 1.90 -6.90
C PHE A 9 7.94 2.58 -6.42
N PHE A 10 8.67 3.25 -7.31
CA PHE A 10 9.97 3.82 -6.97
C PHE A 10 9.87 4.96 -5.97
N THR A 11 8.91 5.88 -6.13
CA THR A 11 8.68 6.94 -5.14
C THR A 11 8.33 6.36 -3.76
N GLN A 12 7.51 5.30 -3.74
CA GLN A 12 7.04 4.68 -2.50
C GLN A 12 8.10 3.83 -1.79
N ILE A 13 8.99 3.12 -2.50
CA ILE A 13 10.07 2.39 -1.83
C ILE A 13 11.11 3.36 -1.21
N TYR A 14 11.37 4.48 -1.87
CA TYR A 14 12.37 5.45 -1.36
C TYR A 14 11.88 6.21 -0.13
N SER A 15 10.55 6.31 0.06
CA SER A 15 9.98 6.96 1.25
C SER A 15 10.13 6.15 2.52
N GLY A 16 10.56 4.88 2.44
CA GLY A 16 10.81 4.04 3.62
C GLY A 16 11.78 4.67 4.61
N TYR A 17 12.79 5.42 4.15
CA TYR A 17 13.67 6.19 5.03
C TYR A 17 12.91 7.29 5.79
N ASP A 18 12.17 8.14 5.08
CA ASP A 18 11.46 9.26 5.71
C ASP A 18 10.39 8.74 6.68
N PHE A 19 9.70 7.67 6.31
CA PHE A 19 8.73 7.00 7.17
C PHE A 19 9.37 6.37 8.41
N GLY A 20 10.33 5.45 8.24
CA GLY A 20 10.87 4.63 9.33
C GLY A 20 11.95 5.28 10.19
N CYS A 21 12.51 6.41 9.76
CA CYS A 21 13.59 7.12 10.46
C CYS A 21 13.23 8.54 10.91
N SER A 22 12.22 9.17 10.29
CA SER A 22 11.84 10.56 10.62
C SER A 22 10.43 10.64 11.18
N VAL A 23 9.43 10.17 10.45
CA VAL A 23 8.02 10.28 10.83
C VAL A 23 7.66 9.32 11.96
N TYR A 24 8.05 8.05 11.83
CA TYR A 24 7.85 7.02 12.81
C TYR A 24 9.17 6.29 13.03
N PRO A 25 10.07 6.78 13.91
CA PRO A 25 11.44 6.29 14.03
C PRO A 25 11.52 4.93 14.74
N PHE A 26 11.09 3.86 14.07
CA PHE A 26 11.15 2.48 14.57
C PHE A 26 12.43 1.74 14.16
N LEU A 27 13.16 2.29 13.18
CA LEU A 27 14.46 1.78 12.74
C LEU A 27 15.59 2.33 13.60
N SER A 28 16.66 1.55 13.74
CA SER A 28 17.88 1.97 14.44
C SER A 28 18.65 3.01 13.62
N ILE A 29 19.55 3.75 14.28
CA ILE A 29 20.41 4.74 13.63
C ILE A 29 21.23 4.09 12.51
N ASP A 30 21.80 2.91 12.74
CA ASP A 30 22.62 2.20 11.74
C ASP A 30 21.79 1.81 10.52
N GLN A 31 20.54 1.36 10.71
CA GLN A 31 19.61 1.07 9.62
C GLN A 31 19.27 2.34 8.83
N CYS A 32 19.01 3.45 9.53
CA CYS A 32 18.73 4.73 8.89
C CYS A 32 19.92 5.26 8.09
N VAL A 33 21.15 5.11 8.61
CA VAL A 33 22.37 5.47 7.89
C VAL A 33 22.53 4.60 6.64
N LYS A 34 22.31 3.28 6.75
CA LYS A 34 22.34 2.35 5.61
C LYS A 34 21.34 2.75 4.53
N LEU A 35 20.07 2.97 4.88
CA LEU A 35 19.05 3.42 3.93
C LEU A 35 19.44 4.74 3.25
N LYS A 36 19.92 5.71 4.02
CA LYS A 36 20.34 7.02 3.49
C LYS A 36 21.48 6.91 2.47
N GLN A 37 22.41 5.97 2.67
CA GLN A 37 23.51 5.70 1.76
C GLN A 37 23.07 4.92 0.50
N LEU A 38 22.11 4.00 0.64
CA LEU A 38 21.65 3.15 -0.46
C LEU A 38 20.69 3.86 -1.41
N ILE A 39 19.80 4.73 -0.91
CA ILE A 39 18.77 5.40 -1.74
C ILE A 39 19.37 6.10 -2.97
N PRO A 40 20.44 6.91 -2.90
CA PRO A 40 21.01 7.55 -4.09
C PRO A 40 21.55 6.56 -5.13
N ARG A 41 22.09 5.43 -4.67
CA ARG A 41 22.56 4.36 -5.56
C ARG A 41 21.38 3.68 -6.24
N CYS A 42 20.37 3.31 -5.45
CA CYS A 42 19.16 2.67 -5.94
C CYS A 42 18.40 3.54 -6.95
N LYS A 43 18.23 4.83 -6.68
CA LYS A 43 17.64 5.78 -7.64
C LYS A 43 18.34 5.78 -9.00
N ARG A 44 19.67 5.72 -9.04
CA ARG A 44 20.41 5.67 -10.31
C ARG A 44 20.23 4.33 -11.04
N TRP A 45 20.24 3.24 -10.29
CA TRP A 45 20.14 1.89 -10.83
C TRP A 45 18.75 1.61 -11.40
N THR A 46 17.70 1.92 -10.65
CA THR A 46 16.31 1.77 -11.10
C THR A 46 15.99 2.69 -12.26
N GLN A 47 16.50 3.92 -12.28
CA GLN A 47 16.34 4.82 -13.42
C GLN A 47 16.89 4.17 -14.69
N SER A 48 18.16 3.80 -14.68
CA SER A 48 18.83 3.25 -15.86
C SER A 48 18.32 1.87 -16.28
N SER A 49 17.91 1.03 -15.31
CA SER A 49 17.59 -0.37 -15.59
C SER A 49 16.09 -0.61 -15.73
N CYS A 50 15.25 -0.01 -14.89
CA CYS A 50 13.82 -0.34 -14.81
C CYS A 50 12.91 0.72 -15.42
N ILE A 51 13.27 1.99 -15.29
CA ILE A 51 12.47 3.11 -15.83
C ILE A 51 12.82 3.34 -17.30
N ASP A 52 14.10 3.48 -17.62
CA ASP A 52 14.55 3.81 -18.98
C ASP A 52 14.65 2.57 -19.89
N THR A 53 15.01 1.40 -19.34
CA THR A 53 15.36 0.20 -20.14
C THR A 53 14.46 -1.02 -19.86
N PHE A 54 13.57 -0.97 -18.87
CA PHE A 54 12.63 -2.05 -18.49
C PHE A 54 13.28 -3.45 -18.35
N ASP A 55 14.49 -3.49 -17.79
CA ASP A 55 15.28 -4.69 -17.45
C ASP A 55 15.16 -5.05 -15.96
N MET A 56 15.30 -6.34 -15.65
CA MET A 56 15.03 -6.98 -14.34
C MET A 56 16.03 -6.66 -13.20
N VAL A 57 16.76 -5.54 -13.25
CA VAL A 57 17.88 -5.26 -12.33
C VAL A 57 17.44 -4.42 -11.12
N ASP A 58 16.48 -4.93 -10.33
CA ASP A 58 15.99 -4.21 -9.13
C ASP A 58 15.72 -5.08 -7.89
N THR A 59 16.04 -6.38 -7.93
CA THR A 59 15.85 -7.23 -6.74
C THR A 59 16.62 -6.70 -5.53
N TYR A 60 17.86 -6.23 -5.74
CA TYR A 60 18.70 -5.69 -4.67
C TYR A 60 18.10 -4.48 -3.95
N CYS A 61 17.57 -3.50 -4.69
CA CYS A 61 17.06 -2.28 -4.07
C CYS A 61 15.71 -2.51 -3.39
N ASN A 62 14.88 -3.39 -3.94
CA ASN A 62 13.68 -3.83 -3.24
C ASN A 62 14.00 -4.58 -1.94
N GLU A 63 14.95 -5.51 -1.97
CA GLU A 63 15.39 -6.26 -0.78
C GLU A 63 15.91 -5.33 0.32
N GLU A 64 16.83 -4.42 -0.05
CA GLU A 64 17.57 -3.60 0.91
C GLU A 64 16.81 -2.38 1.43
N LEU A 65 15.84 -1.86 0.66
CA LEU A 65 15.08 -0.68 1.05
C LEU A 65 13.71 -1.01 1.64
N TRP A 66 13.19 -2.20 1.39
CA TRP A 66 11.79 -2.52 1.68
C TRP A 66 11.60 -3.88 2.37
N ALA A 67 12.16 -4.96 1.82
CA ALA A 67 11.89 -6.32 2.32
C ALA A 67 12.55 -6.60 3.68
N PHE A 68 13.72 -5.99 3.94
CA PHE A 68 14.49 -6.17 5.18
C PHE A 68 13.68 -5.92 6.48
N VAL A 69 12.64 -5.06 6.43
CA VAL A 69 11.79 -4.79 7.60
C VAL A 69 11.08 -6.05 8.08
N TYR A 70 10.66 -6.90 7.16
CA TYR A 70 10.14 -8.22 7.47
C TYR A 70 11.27 -9.24 7.61
N ASP A 71 12.10 -9.38 6.58
CA ASP A 71 13.05 -10.50 6.47
C ASP A 71 14.12 -10.50 7.58
N ASP A 72 14.66 -9.32 7.91
CA ASP A 72 15.75 -9.20 8.88
C ASP A 72 15.24 -8.83 10.28
N LEU A 73 14.19 -8.01 10.36
CA LEU A 73 13.72 -7.44 11.63
C LEU A 73 12.47 -8.11 12.17
N GLY A 74 11.76 -8.90 11.38
CA GLY A 74 10.51 -9.56 11.76
C GLY A 74 9.36 -8.60 12.07
N TRP A 75 9.44 -7.33 11.68
CA TRP A 75 8.29 -6.42 11.78
C TRP A 75 7.20 -6.86 10.81
N ASN A 76 5.94 -6.68 11.19
CA ASN A 76 4.85 -6.88 10.25
C ASN A 76 4.87 -5.74 9.22
N PRO A 77 5.13 -6.01 7.92
CA PRO A 77 5.20 -4.96 6.90
C PRO A 77 3.84 -4.28 6.68
N TYR A 78 2.75 -4.91 7.11
CA TYR A 78 1.39 -4.38 7.03
C TYR A 78 1.00 -3.52 8.23
N ASP A 79 1.69 -3.64 9.37
CA ASP A 79 1.43 -2.83 10.57
C ASP A 79 2.69 -2.82 11.46
N ILE A 80 3.50 -1.77 11.37
CA ILE A 80 4.80 -1.71 12.09
C ILE A 80 4.67 -1.64 13.61
N ARG A 81 3.46 -1.54 14.17
CA ARG A 81 3.24 -1.56 15.62
C ARG A 81 3.40 -2.97 16.20
N ARG A 82 3.47 -4.00 15.36
CA ARG A 82 3.57 -5.41 15.78
C ARG A 82 4.58 -6.20 14.96
N LYS A 83 5.03 -7.33 15.53
CA LYS A 83 5.85 -8.31 14.81
C LYS A 83 4.97 -9.16 13.89
N CYS A 84 5.56 -9.66 12.81
CA CYS A 84 4.91 -10.67 11.98
C CYS A 84 4.95 -12.00 12.73
N GLU A 85 3.78 -12.62 12.93
CA GLU A 85 3.64 -13.88 13.66
C GLU A 85 3.20 -15.01 12.73
N GLY A 86 3.86 -16.16 12.86
CA GLY A 86 3.66 -17.33 12.02
C GLY A 86 4.34 -17.23 10.65
N ASP A 87 4.15 -18.25 9.83
CA ASP A 87 4.64 -18.27 8.44
C ASP A 87 3.86 -17.27 7.60
N ILE A 88 4.55 -16.33 6.92
CA ILE A 88 3.90 -15.30 6.11
C ILE A 88 3.09 -15.89 4.95
N GLU A 89 3.49 -17.04 4.40
CA GLU A 89 2.74 -17.71 3.32
C GLU A 89 1.38 -18.21 3.81
N GLU A 90 1.25 -18.51 5.10
CA GLU A 90 0.01 -19.00 5.72
C GLU A 90 -0.79 -17.89 6.40
N THR A 91 -0.11 -17.01 7.13
CA THR A 91 -0.73 -16.03 8.03
C THR A 91 -0.86 -14.65 7.39
N LEU A 92 0.01 -14.32 6.42
CA LEU A 92 0.22 -12.95 5.95
C LEU A 92 0.44 -11.97 7.11
N CYS A 93 1.12 -12.41 8.17
CA CYS A 93 1.33 -11.69 9.42
C CYS A 93 0.05 -11.38 10.24
N TYR A 94 -1.07 -12.04 9.93
CA TYR A 94 -2.34 -11.97 10.68
C TYR A 94 -2.80 -13.40 11.08
N PRO A 95 -2.09 -14.07 12.00
CA PRO A 95 -2.38 -15.47 12.39
C PRO A 95 -3.78 -15.66 12.97
N GLU A 96 -4.39 -14.61 13.50
CA GLU A 96 -5.72 -14.62 14.08
C GLU A 96 -6.85 -14.67 13.03
N VAL A 97 -6.56 -14.30 11.77
CA VAL A 97 -7.52 -14.17 10.67
C VAL A 97 -7.27 -15.21 9.57
N SER A 98 -6.10 -15.20 8.94
CA SER A 98 -5.86 -15.89 7.66
C SER A 98 -6.09 -17.40 7.73
N PRO A 99 -5.60 -18.15 8.74
CA PRO A 99 -5.86 -19.58 8.84
C PRO A 99 -7.34 -19.92 9.03
N LYS A 100 -8.07 -19.12 9.81
CA LYS A 100 -9.52 -19.32 10.04
C LYS A 100 -10.33 -19.07 8.77
N LEU A 101 -9.97 -18.03 8.02
CA LEU A 101 -10.59 -17.73 6.73
C LEU A 101 -10.38 -18.88 5.74
N THR A 102 -9.14 -19.34 5.59
CA THR A 102 -8.78 -20.45 4.69
C THR A 102 -9.50 -21.73 5.09
N ALA A 103 -9.58 -22.05 6.39
CA ALA A 103 -10.33 -23.21 6.88
C ALA A 103 -11.83 -23.12 6.56
N TYR A 104 -12.44 -21.94 6.78
CA TYR A 104 -13.85 -21.72 6.47
C TYR A 104 -14.16 -21.87 4.98
N LEU A 105 -13.33 -21.28 4.11
CA LEU A 105 -13.49 -21.34 2.65
C LEU A 105 -13.20 -22.73 2.07
N ASN A 106 -12.42 -23.55 2.77
CA ASN A 106 -12.17 -24.94 2.38
C ASN A 106 -13.20 -25.93 2.93
N HIS A 107 -14.07 -25.51 3.84
CA HIS A 107 -15.11 -26.39 4.37
C HIS A 107 -16.06 -26.86 3.26
N PRO A 108 -16.35 -28.18 3.12
CA PRO A 108 -17.14 -28.72 2.00
C PRO A 108 -18.50 -28.05 1.83
N SER A 109 -19.22 -27.78 2.93
CA SER A 109 -20.52 -27.12 2.86
C SER A 109 -20.41 -25.64 2.44
N THR A 110 -19.32 -24.95 2.79
CA THR A 110 -19.06 -23.58 2.32
C THR A 110 -18.81 -23.59 0.82
N ARG A 111 -17.93 -24.48 0.34
CA ARG A 111 -17.62 -24.63 -1.08
C ARG A 111 -18.85 -24.98 -1.91
N GLN A 112 -19.69 -25.88 -1.41
CA GLN A 112 -20.96 -26.23 -2.06
C GLN A 112 -21.90 -25.02 -2.14
N LYS A 113 -22.07 -24.27 -1.04
CA LYS A 113 -22.92 -23.07 -0.99
C LYS A 113 -22.43 -21.95 -1.90
N LEU A 114 -21.11 -21.77 -2.01
CA LEU A 114 -20.49 -20.80 -2.92
C LEU A 114 -20.51 -21.27 -4.39
N GLY A 115 -20.92 -22.51 -4.68
CA GLY A 115 -20.98 -23.04 -6.03
C GLY A 115 -19.59 -23.27 -6.65
N VAL A 116 -18.59 -23.62 -5.83
CA VAL A 116 -17.24 -23.92 -6.34
C VAL A 116 -17.32 -25.10 -7.32
N ASP A 117 -16.82 -24.87 -8.53
CA ASP A 117 -16.87 -25.84 -9.63
C ASP A 117 -16.23 -27.18 -9.22
N LEU A 118 -16.87 -28.28 -9.61
CA LEU A 118 -16.48 -29.65 -9.28
C LEU A 118 -15.04 -29.98 -9.73
N ARG A 119 -14.51 -29.30 -10.75
CA ARG A 119 -13.12 -29.44 -11.21
C ARG A 119 -12.09 -29.02 -10.16
N PHE A 120 -12.50 -28.26 -9.14
CA PHE A 120 -11.66 -27.87 -8.01
C PHE A 120 -11.92 -28.72 -6.76
N ILE A 121 -12.68 -29.81 -6.84
CA ILE A 121 -12.77 -30.78 -5.75
C ILE A 121 -11.38 -31.38 -5.50
N GLY A 122 -10.97 -31.45 -4.23
CA GLY A 122 -9.64 -31.88 -3.82
C GLY A 122 -8.55 -30.81 -3.90
N LYS A 123 -8.86 -29.61 -4.40
CA LYS A 123 -7.96 -28.44 -4.36
C LYS A 123 -8.41 -27.45 -3.29
N ASN A 124 -7.50 -27.13 -2.38
CA ASN A 124 -7.75 -26.13 -1.36
C ASN A 124 -7.67 -24.73 -1.96
N TYR A 125 -8.56 -23.86 -1.50
CA TYR A 125 -8.42 -22.41 -1.57
C TYR A 125 -7.16 -22.00 -0.83
N THR A 126 -6.41 -21.07 -1.42
CA THR A 126 -5.32 -20.33 -0.81
C THR A 126 -5.63 -18.83 -0.93
N THR A 127 -5.16 -18.04 0.03
CA THR A 127 -5.40 -16.58 0.05
C THR A 127 -4.71 -15.89 -1.12
N CYS A 128 -3.46 -16.29 -1.41
CA CYS A 128 -2.64 -15.78 -2.49
C CYS A 128 -2.13 -16.94 -3.36
N SER A 129 -1.78 -16.66 -4.62
CA SER A 129 -1.10 -17.59 -5.52
C SER A 129 0.32 -17.11 -5.77
N ALA A 130 1.30 -17.84 -5.22
CA ALA A 130 2.72 -17.54 -5.42
C ALA A 130 3.12 -17.62 -6.90
N ASP A 131 2.52 -18.54 -7.66
CA ASP A 131 2.75 -18.66 -9.10
C ASP A 131 2.36 -17.38 -9.83
N VAL A 132 1.15 -16.87 -9.60
CA VAL A 132 0.69 -15.61 -10.21
C VAL A 132 1.57 -14.45 -9.76
N GLY A 133 1.86 -14.32 -8.45
CA GLY A 133 2.72 -13.28 -7.92
C GLY A 133 4.11 -13.27 -8.58
N SER A 134 4.72 -14.46 -8.72
CA SER A 134 6.02 -14.62 -9.36
C SER A 134 6.00 -14.20 -10.82
N GLN A 135 4.94 -14.50 -11.58
CA GLN A 135 4.82 -14.05 -12.98
C GLN A 135 4.74 -12.51 -13.10
N PHE A 136 4.04 -11.84 -12.19
CA PHE A 136 4.01 -10.37 -12.15
C PHE A 136 5.39 -9.77 -11.82
N VAL A 137 6.15 -10.41 -10.92
CA VAL A 137 7.53 -10.02 -10.63
C VAL A 137 8.44 -10.25 -11.84
N PHE A 138 8.38 -11.43 -12.47
CA PHE A 138 9.21 -11.77 -13.64
C PHE A 138 8.95 -10.88 -14.87
N THR A 139 7.79 -10.24 -14.92
CA THR A 139 7.42 -9.32 -16.00
C THR A 139 7.58 -7.85 -15.61
N LEU A 140 8.15 -7.57 -14.41
CA LEU A 140 8.33 -6.24 -13.84
C LEU A 140 7.06 -5.40 -13.82
N ASP A 141 5.90 -6.03 -13.64
CA ASP A 141 4.63 -5.32 -13.73
C ASP A 141 4.50 -4.25 -12.64
N TYR A 142 5.08 -4.50 -11.46
CA TYR A 142 5.16 -3.55 -10.34
C TYR A 142 5.93 -2.25 -10.68
N ALA A 143 6.87 -2.30 -11.64
CA ALA A 143 7.66 -1.14 -12.05
C ALA A 143 6.94 -0.28 -13.10
N ARG A 144 5.77 -0.71 -13.60
CA ARG A 144 5.01 0.08 -14.57
C ARG A 144 4.51 1.38 -13.94
N PRO A 145 4.58 2.51 -14.68
CA PRO A 145 4.17 3.82 -14.15
C PRO A 145 2.64 3.98 -14.17
N THR A 146 1.94 3.21 -13.32
CA THR A 146 0.46 3.16 -13.32
C THR A 146 -0.19 4.49 -12.90
N TYR A 147 0.55 5.34 -12.18
CA TYR A 147 0.12 6.69 -11.84
C TYR A 147 -0.22 7.56 -13.06
N HIS A 148 0.35 7.32 -14.25
CA HIS A 148 -0.07 8.03 -15.47
C HIS A 148 -1.55 7.80 -15.82
N TYR A 149 -2.10 6.62 -15.52
CA TYR A 149 -3.52 6.35 -15.71
C TYR A 149 -4.36 7.19 -14.74
N VAL A 150 -3.89 7.42 -13.52
CA VAL A 150 -4.58 8.28 -12.55
C VAL A 150 -4.70 9.70 -13.10
N GLY A 151 -3.61 10.28 -13.59
CA GLY A 151 -3.63 11.61 -14.23
C GLY A 151 -4.61 11.65 -15.41
N ALA A 152 -4.54 10.67 -16.32
CA ALA A 152 -5.42 10.60 -17.48
C ALA A 152 -6.91 10.39 -17.15
N LEU A 153 -7.22 9.78 -15.99
CA LEU A 153 -8.58 9.63 -15.48
C LEU A 153 -9.10 10.95 -14.89
N LEU A 154 -8.25 11.67 -14.16
CA LEU A 154 -8.58 13.00 -13.62
C LEU A 154 -8.90 14.00 -14.73
N GLU A 155 -8.15 14.01 -15.84
CA GLU A 155 -8.45 14.86 -17.01
C GLU A 155 -9.82 14.57 -17.64
N ARG A 156 -10.36 13.38 -17.40
CA ARG A 156 -11.70 12.97 -17.89
C ARG A 156 -12.78 13.13 -16.83
N GLY A 157 -12.50 13.81 -15.73
CA GLY A 157 -13.45 14.05 -14.64
C GLY A 157 -13.75 12.82 -13.78
N VAL A 158 -12.94 11.75 -13.89
CA VAL A 158 -13.08 10.58 -13.02
C VAL A 158 -12.47 10.92 -11.67
N ARG A 159 -13.31 10.92 -10.61
CA ARG A 159 -12.84 11.18 -9.25
C ARG A 159 -11.96 10.04 -8.75
N VAL A 160 -10.84 10.38 -8.11
CA VAL A 160 -9.90 9.42 -7.52
C VAL A 160 -9.72 9.73 -6.03
N LEU A 161 -9.99 8.73 -5.21
CA LEU A 161 -9.65 8.72 -3.78
C LEU A 161 -8.49 7.75 -3.58
N THR A 162 -7.39 8.24 -3.02
CA THR A 162 -6.27 7.45 -2.50
C THR A 162 -6.28 7.55 -0.99
N TYR A 163 -6.40 6.43 -0.28
CA TYR A 163 -6.36 6.40 1.18
C TYR A 163 -5.30 5.43 1.69
N VAL A 164 -4.75 5.68 2.87
CA VAL A 164 -3.63 4.89 3.41
C VAL A 164 -3.65 4.90 4.94
N GLY A 165 -3.46 3.73 5.55
CA GLY A 165 -3.26 3.63 7.00
C GLY A 165 -1.87 4.14 7.39
N ASN A 166 -1.78 4.96 8.44
CA ASN A 166 -0.53 5.62 8.81
C ASN A 166 0.53 4.70 9.46
N TYR A 167 0.20 3.44 9.73
CA TYR A 167 1.13 2.41 10.26
C TYR A 167 1.52 1.33 9.23
N ASP A 168 1.10 1.49 7.97
CA ASP A 168 1.53 0.61 6.87
C ASP A 168 2.97 0.94 6.45
N TRP A 169 3.88 -0.05 6.44
CA TRP A 169 5.22 0.13 5.89
C TRP A 169 5.24 -0.09 4.38
N LEU A 170 4.58 -1.18 3.97
CA LEU A 170 4.55 -1.70 2.61
C LEU A 170 4.18 -0.60 1.60
N CYS A 171 3.10 0.11 1.89
CA CYS A 171 2.56 1.21 1.09
C CYS A 171 2.43 2.46 1.95
N ASN A 172 3.51 2.82 2.63
CA ASN A 172 3.52 3.90 3.62
C ASN A 172 2.96 5.24 3.12
N TRP A 173 2.31 5.96 4.04
CA TRP A 173 1.59 7.18 3.71
C TRP A 173 2.48 8.31 3.19
N VAL A 174 3.76 8.33 3.59
CA VAL A 174 4.75 9.31 3.10
C VAL A 174 4.98 9.12 1.60
N GLY A 175 5.12 7.86 1.16
CA GLY A 175 5.27 7.52 -0.25
C GLY A 175 4.01 7.79 -1.06
N VAL A 176 2.84 7.48 -0.47
CA VAL A 176 1.55 7.76 -1.09
C VAL A 176 1.35 9.26 -1.28
N GLU A 177 1.60 10.07 -0.25
CA GLU A 177 1.52 11.53 -0.35
C GLU A 177 2.50 12.06 -1.42
N ALA A 178 3.75 11.59 -1.41
CA ALA A 178 4.78 12.03 -2.33
C ALA A 178 4.38 11.84 -3.81
N TRP A 179 3.85 10.66 -4.19
CA TRP A 179 3.43 10.46 -5.58
C TRP A 179 2.17 11.26 -5.92
N THR A 180 1.23 11.44 -4.97
CA THR A 180 0.04 12.27 -5.22
C THR A 180 0.38 13.74 -5.47
N LEU A 181 1.41 14.26 -4.78
CA LEU A 181 1.95 15.61 -4.99
C LEU A 181 2.74 15.72 -6.30
N ALA A 182 3.42 14.65 -6.71
CA ALA A 182 4.22 14.63 -7.92
C ALA A 182 3.40 14.42 -9.20
N LEU A 183 2.22 13.78 -9.09
CA LEU A 183 1.35 13.39 -10.20
C LEU A 183 1.12 14.56 -11.17
N GLU A 184 1.41 14.33 -12.45
CA GLU A 184 1.15 15.29 -13.52
C GLU A 184 -0.31 15.23 -13.96
N TRP A 185 -1.02 16.35 -13.78
CA TRP A 185 -2.38 16.60 -14.26
C TRP A 185 -2.69 18.11 -14.12
N SER A 186 -3.76 18.58 -14.78
CA SER A 186 -4.15 19.98 -14.82
C SER A 186 -4.38 20.63 -13.46
N GLY A 187 -4.68 19.83 -12.42
CA GLY A 187 -4.86 20.28 -11.04
C GLY A 187 -3.63 20.17 -10.14
N LYS A 188 -2.47 19.72 -10.62
CA LYS A 188 -1.26 19.45 -9.80
C LYS A 188 -0.90 20.59 -8.85
N ASP A 189 -0.68 21.79 -9.40
CA ASP A 189 -0.24 22.94 -8.60
C ASP A 189 -1.28 23.39 -7.58
N ALA A 190 -2.57 23.26 -7.91
CA ALA A 190 -3.64 23.63 -7.01
C ALA A 190 -3.80 22.59 -5.89
N PHE A 191 -3.77 21.30 -6.22
CA PHE A 191 -3.72 20.22 -5.22
C PHE A 191 -2.53 20.37 -4.28
N GLY A 192 -1.33 20.67 -4.79
CA GLY A 192 -0.14 20.88 -3.97
C GLY A 192 -0.18 22.11 -3.06
N ARG A 193 -1.06 23.08 -3.34
CA ARG A 193 -1.31 24.25 -2.48
C ARG A 193 -2.37 24.00 -1.42
N GLU A 194 -3.19 22.96 -1.56
CA GLU A 194 -4.18 22.60 -0.55
C GLU A 194 -3.49 22.11 0.72
N GLU A 195 -3.94 22.63 1.86
CA GLU A 195 -3.45 22.22 3.16
C GLU A 195 -3.82 20.76 3.44
N LEU A 196 -2.91 20.07 4.13
CA LEU A 196 -3.22 18.76 4.68
C LEU A 196 -3.97 18.97 6.00
N ARG A 197 -5.30 18.85 5.95
CA ARG A 197 -6.18 19.17 7.08
C ARG A 197 -6.65 17.92 7.80
N GLU A 198 -7.01 18.05 9.06
CA GLU A 198 -7.63 16.96 9.82
C GLU A 198 -9.02 16.63 9.25
N TRP A 199 -9.38 15.35 9.25
CA TRP A 199 -10.77 14.92 9.05
C TRP A 199 -11.22 14.11 10.26
N GLU A 200 -12.52 14.19 10.56
CA GLU A 200 -13.06 13.63 11.79
C GLU A 200 -14.21 12.66 11.55
N VAL A 201 -14.36 11.71 12.48
CA VAL A 201 -15.53 10.83 12.60
C VAL A 201 -16.04 10.91 14.03
N ASP A 202 -17.28 11.40 14.20
CA ASP A 202 -17.93 11.64 15.49
C ASP A 202 -17.11 12.54 16.43
N GLY A 203 -16.56 13.63 15.91
CA GLY A 203 -15.80 14.62 16.68
C GLY A 203 -14.41 14.15 17.14
N LYS A 204 -13.88 13.09 16.52
CA LYS A 204 -12.53 12.58 16.74
C LYS A 204 -11.75 12.58 15.44
N ILE A 205 -10.52 13.06 15.50
CA ILE A 205 -9.57 13.02 14.37
C ILE A 205 -9.43 11.56 13.91
N ALA A 206 -9.73 11.33 12.64
CA ALA A 206 -9.63 10.04 11.96
C ALA A 206 -8.41 9.98 11.03
N GLY A 207 -7.72 11.11 10.82
CA GLY A 207 -6.49 11.23 10.06
C GLY A 207 -6.44 12.59 9.36
N PHE A 208 -5.77 12.65 8.21
CA PHE A 208 -5.62 13.86 7.42
C PHE A 208 -6.14 13.70 6.00
N VAL A 209 -6.57 14.78 5.37
CA VAL A 209 -7.10 14.82 4.01
C VAL A 209 -6.51 16.01 3.24
N ARG A 210 -6.21 15.79 1.96
CA ARG A 210 -5.95 16.84 0.96
C ARG A 210 -6.83 16.54 -0.25
N SER A 211 -7.54 17.54 -0.75
CA SER A 211 -8.50 17.32 -1.84
C SER A 211 -8.55 18.52 -2.77
N PHE A 212 -8.46 18.29 -4.08
CA PHE A 212 -8.67 19.32 -5.08
C PHE A 212 -9.30 18.71 -6.33
N SER A 213 -10.35 19.35 -6.85
CA SER A 213 -10.96 19.05 -8.17
C SER A 213 -11.09 17.55 -8.52
N GLY A 214 -11.54 16.72 -7.57
CA GLY A 214 -11.81 15.30 -7.79
C GLY A 214 -10.66 14.36 -7.48
N PHE A 215 -9.48 14.86 -7.12
CA PHE A 215 -8.39 14.07 -6.54
C PHE A 215 -8.31 14.28 -5.04
N THR A 216 -8.37 13.19 -4.27
CA THR A 216 -8.39 13.23 -2.80
C THR A 216 -7.39 12.23 -2.23
N PHE A 217 -6.49 12.71 -1.39
CA PHE A 217 -5.56 11.92 -0.57
C PHE A 217 -6.03 11.91 0.88
N VAL A 218 -6.06 10.73 1.52
CA VAL A 218 -6.52 10.56 2.91
C VAL A 218 -5.58 9.64 3.68
N THR A 219 -5.20 10.02 4.89
CA THR A 219 -4.63 9.09 5.88
C THR A 219 -5.69 8.62 6.86
N ILE A 220 -5.56 7.39 7.36
CA ILE A 220 -6.42 6.83 8.40
C ILE A 220 -5.54 6.55 9.63
N ASP A 221 -5.76 7.31 10.70
CA ASP A 221 -4.98 7.20 11.92
C ASP A 221 -5.27 5.89 12.68
N GLY A 222 -4.20 5.19 13.06
CA GLY A 222 -4.30 3.91 13.77
C GLY A 222 -4.56 2.71 12.87
N ALA A 223 -4.53 2.88 11.55
CA ALA A 223 -4.66 1.80 10.57
C ALA A 223 -3.31 1.39 9.97
N GLY A 224 -3.15 0.11 9.68
CA GLY A 224 -2.08 -0.45 8.85
C GLY A 224 -2.52 -0.61 7.39
N HIS A 225 -2.07 -1.69 6.76
CA HIS A 225 -2.32 -2.00 5.35
C HIS A 225 -3.79 -2.27 5.06
N MET A 226 -4.45 -3.04 5.94
CA MET A 226 -5.87 -3.34 5.82
C MET A 226 -6.67 -2.32 6.65
N ALA A 227 -6.73 -1.06 6.20
CA ALA A 227 -7.38 -0.01 6.99
C ALA A 227 -8.81 -0.34 7.47
N PRO A 228 -9.69 -1.01 6.70
CA PRO A 228 -10.99 -1.44 7.20
C PRO A 228 -10.95 -2.51 8.30
N TYR A 229 -9.88 -3.31 8.38
CA TYR A 229 -9.67 -4.27 9.47
C TYR A 229 -9.31 -3.54 10.77
N ASP A 230 -8.38 -2.60 10.71
CA ASP A 230 -7.88 -1.88 11.90
C ASP A 230 -8.83 -0.78 12.37
N LYS A 231 -9.48 -0.09 11.42
CA LYS A 231 -10.32 1.09 11.63
C LYS A 231 -11.63 0.99 10.83
N PRO A 232 -12.50 0.01 11.15
CA PRO A 232 -13.72 -0.24 10.39
C PRO A 232 -14.69 0.94 10.40
N LYS A 233 -14.79 1.66 11.53
CA LYS A 233 -15.69 2.81 11.68
C LYS A 233 -15.26 3.97 10.79
N GLU A 234 -13.99 4.35 10.87
CA GLU A 234 -13.41 5.45 10.10
C GLU A 234 -13.40 5.10 8.61
N SER A 235 -13.02 3.88 8.26
CA SER A 235 -13.06 3.39 6.88
C SER A 235 -14.47 3.41 6.30
N LEU A 236 -15.49 3.01 7.06
CA LEU A 236 -16.88 3.06 6.62
C LEU A 236 -17.33 4.51 6.39
N ALA A 237 -17.04 5.42 7.32
CA ALA A 237 -17.38 6.83 7.18
C ALA A 237 -16.73 7.45 5.94
N LEU A 238 -15.45 7.17 5.69
CA LEU A 238 -14.73 7.60 4.49
C LEU A 238 -15.42 7.14 3.21
N VAL A 239 -15.74 5.84 3.12
CA VAL A 239 -16.40 5.27 1.93
C VAL A 239 -17.80 5.86 1.74
N GLN A 240 -18.58 6.00 2.82
CA GLN A 240 -19.91 6.59 2.74
C GLN A 240 -19.86 8.02 2.21
N ARG A 241 -19.07 8.90 2.83
CA ARG A 241 -18.90 10.30 2.39
C ARG A 241 -18.44 10.36 0.93
N TRP A 242 -17.46 9.55 0.56
CA TRP A 242 -16.95 9.50 -0.81
C TRP A 242 -18.01 9.12 -1.85
N LEU A 243 -18.82 8.09 -1.56
CA LEU A 243 -19.83 7.58 -2.47
C LEU A 243 -20.97 8.57 -2.69
N VAL A 244 -21.40 9.27 -1.63
CA VAL A 244 -22.45 10.30 -1.73
C VAL A 244 -21.92 11.69 -2.12
N LYS A 245 -20.61 11.81 -2.35
CA LYS A 245 -19.91 13.06 -2.71
C LYS A 245 -20.00 14.13 -1.62
N GLU A 246 -20.06 13.70 -0.37
CA GLU A 246 -19.86 14.57 0.78
C GLU A 246 -18.37 14.87 0.94
N GLU A 247 -18.10 16.01 1.55
CA GLU A 247 -16.75 16.41 1.93
C GLU A 247 -16.22 15.45 3.01
N ILE A 248 -14.96 15.02 2.84
CA ILE A 248 -14.26 14.15 3.79
C ILE A 248 -13.65 14.99 4.90
#